data_AF-A0A4R1CF65-F1
#
_entry.id   AF-A0A4R1CF65-F1
#
_cell.length_a   1.000
_cell.length_b   1.000
_cell.length_c   1.000
_cell.angle_alpha   90.00
_cell.angle_beta   90.00
_cell.angle_gamma   90.00
#
_symmetry.space_group_name_H-M   'P 1'
#
loop_
_entity.id
_entity.type
_entity.pdbx_description
1 polymer ?
#
loop_
_entity_poly.entity_id
_entity_poly.type
_entity_poly.pdbx_seq_one_letter_code
_entity_poly.pdbx_strand_id
1 'polypeptide(L)'
;MIIRPMLGSYELPCVERVELLEARRLARLGVPGLVGDLHQDLGKESLTVAITGSLSGDQARTDLLDALQEPFQAGDPLTFVADILESSELENVVIVGFDLTETREVGGDTHYRLVLRQYVEPPAPPSGLPSLPDDLLGDLADLAGALMDAMDLPGLLGGVPSLADPTEALRPAMDAVRDAVGDVPDRLTALAGALGI
;
A
#
# COMPACT_ATOMS: atom_id res chain seq x y z
N MET A 1 -6.37 -33.88 26.62
CA MET A 1 -6.15 -33.92 25.16
C MET A 1 -4.86 -33.16 24.92
N ILE A 2 -3.86 -33.78 24.29
CA ILE A 2 -2.56 -33.13 24.06
C ILE A 2 -2.65 -32.52 22.68
N ILE A 3 -2.74 -31.19 22.59
CA ILE A 3 -2.80 -30.47 21.32
C ILE A 3 -1.35 -30.27 20.87
N ARG A 4 -0.95 -30.85 19.74
CA ARG A 4 0.41 -30.72 19.15
C ARG A 4 0.30 -30.13 17.75
N PRO A 5 0.16 -28.80 17.62
CA PRO A 5 0.05 -28.19 16.32
C PRO A 5 1.40 -28.21 15.61
N MET A 6 1.38 -28.55 14.33
CA MET A 6 2.53 -28.55 13.45
C MET A 6 2.45 -27.33 12.53
N LEU A 7 3.54 -26.55 12.47
CA LEU A 7 3.71 -25.43 11.56
C LEU A 7 4.87 -25.75 10.61
N GLY A 8 4.55 -26.09 9.37
CA GLY A 8 5.50 -26.67 8.42
C GLY A 8 6.07 -27.97 8.97
N SER A 9 7.38 -27.98 9.22
CA SER A 9 8.10 -29.10 9.85
C SER A 9 8.31 -28.94 11.36
N TYR A 10 7.91 -27.81 11.95
CA TYR A 10 8.16 -27.48 13.35
C TYR A 10 6.97 -27.82 14.24
N GLU A 11 7.18 -28.62 15.28
CA GLU A 11 6.18 -28.90 16.32
C GLU A 11 6.19 -27.77 17.35
N LEU A 12 5.05 -27.12 17.57
CA LEU A 12 4.94 -26.03 18.55
C LEU A 12 4.98 -26.59 19.98
N PRO A 13 5.99 -26.23 20.80
CA PRO A 13 6.13 -26.77 22.15
C PRO A 13 5.15 -26.13 23.14
N CYS A 14 4.70 -26.92 24.12
CA CYS A 14 3.97 -26.46 25.31
C CYS A 14 2.79 -25.51 25.01
N VAL A 15 1.95 -25.90 24.06
CA VAL A 15 0.74 -25.15 23.71
C VAL A 15 -0.30 -25.27 24.82
N GLU A 16 -0.73 -24.14 25.35
CA GLU A 16 -1.73 -24.04 26.40
C GLU A 16 -3.13 -23.83 25.81
N ARG A 17 -3.21 -23.05 24.73
CA ARG A 17 -4.48 -22.65 24.14
C ARG A 17 -4.35 -22.46 22.63
N VAL A 18 -5.33 -23.00 21.91
CA VAL A 18 -5.54 -22.75 20.47
C VAL A 18 -6.94 -22.21 20.28
N GLU A 19 -7.06 -21.05 19.65
CA GLU A 19 -8.32 -20.35 19.39
C GLU A 19 -8.54 -20.22 17.89
N LEU A 20 -9.74 -20.59 17.44
CA LEU A 20 -10.21 -20.36 16.09
C LEU A 20 -11.06 -19.09 16.06
N LEU A 21 -10.61 -18.08 15.32
CA LEU A 21 -11.26 -16.78 15.22
C LEU A 21 -11.86 -16.64 13.81
N GLU A 22 -13.19 -16.74 13.74
CA GLU A 22 -13.96 -16.52 12.53
C GLU A 22 -14.70 -15.18 12.60
N ALA A 23 -14.52 -14.37 11.56
CA ALA A 23 -15.19 -13.09 11.43
C ALA A 23 -15.74 -12.90 10.01
N ARG A 24 -16.65 -11.93 9.86
CA ARG A 24 -17.19 -11.50 8.56
C ARG A 24 -16.88 -10.02 8.39
N ARG A 25 -16.56 -9.64 7.16
CA ARG A 25 -16.23 -8.26 6.81
C ARG A 25 -17.55 -7.52 6.58
N LEU A 26 -17.86 -6.57 7.45
CA LEU A 26 -19.07 -5.74 7.34
C LEU A 26 -18.66 -4.29 7.13
N ALA A 27 -19.04 -3.71 5.99
CA ALA A 27 -18.91 -2.27 5.78
C ALA A 27 -20.16 -1.56 6.32
N ARG A 28 -19.95 -0.67 7.29
CA ARG A 28 -21.02 0.12 7.91
C ARG A 28 -21.07 1.51 7.28
N LEU A 29 -22.23 1.87 6.76
CA LEU A 29 -22.51 3.19 6.18
C LEU A 29 -23.65 3.84 6.95
N GLY A 30 -23.34 4.93 7.65
CA GLY A 30 -24.36 5.78 8.27
C GLY A 30 -25.11 6.56 7.19
N VAL A 31 -26.44 6.46 7.19
CA VAL A 31 -27.28 7.19 6.23
C VAL A 31 -27.90 8.40 6.94
N PRO A 32 -27.56 9.64 6.53
CA PRO A 32 -28.13 10.83 7.14
C PRO A 32 -29.66 10.82 7.09
N GLY A 33 -30.30 11.09 8.23
CA GLY A 33 -31.76 11.17 8.33
C GLY A 33 -32.49 9.83 8.56
N LEU A 34 -31.76 8.71 8.62
CA LEU A 34 -32.34 7.41 9.00
C LEU A 34 -31.90 6.99 10.40
N VAL A 35 -32.76 6.22 11.07
CA VAL A 35 -32.41 5.56 12.33
C VAL A 35 -31.71 4.25 12.00
N GLY A 36 -30.42 4.16 12.33
CA GLY A 36 -29.59 2.98 12.10
C GLY A 36 -28.60 3.16 10.94
N ASP A 37 -27.84 2.10 10.66
CA ASP A 37 -26.81 2.10 9.63
C ASP A 37 -27.06 0.99 8.60
N LEU A 38 -26.72 1.29 7.36
CA LEU A 38 -26.66 0.30 6.31
C LEU A 38 -25.40 -0.56 6.51
N HIS A 39 -25.57 -1.87 6.55
CA HIS A 39 -24.46 -2.81 6.62
C HIS A 39 -24.36 -3.57 5.29
N GLN A 40 -23.22 -3.47 4.62
CA GLN A 40 -22.91 -4.27 3.46
C GLN A 40 -22.02 -5.44 3.89
N ASP A 41 -22.49 -6.66 3.64
CA ASP A 41 -21.73 -7.88 3.84
C ASP A 41 -20.70 -8.04 2.70
N LEU A 42 -19.42 -7.95 3.05
CA LEU A 42 -18.29 -8.13 2.14
C LEU A 42 -17.74 -9.56 2.17
N GLY A 43 -18.45 -10.49 2.83
CA GLY A 43 -18.09 -11.90 2.90
C GLY A 43 -17.28 -12.28 4.14
N LYS A 44 -16.77 -13.52 4.14
CA LYS A 44 -16.02 -14.08 5.25
C LYS A 44 -14.61 -13.47 5.32
N GLU A 45 -14.12 -13.20 6.52
CA GLU A 45 -12.71 -12.90 6.73
C GLU A 45 -11.88 -14.19 6.63
N SER A 46 -10.61 -14.07 6.23
CA SER A 46 -9.70 -15.22 6.26
C SER A 46 -9.64 -15.78 7.68
N LEU A 47 -9.72 -17.10 7.79
CA LEU A 47 -9.71 -17.79 9.08
C LEU A 47 -8.43 -17.44 9.85
N THR A 48 -8.56 -17.07 11.12
CA THR A 48 -7.43 -16.71 11.98
C THR A 48 -7.31 -17.73 13.12
N VAL A 49 -6.10 -18.20 13.38
CA VAL A 49 -5.78 -19.10 14.49
C VAL A 49 -4.83 -18.38 15.43
N ALA A 50 -5.20 -18.27 16.70
CA ALA A 50 -4.33 -17.75 17.74
C ALA A 50 -3.87 -18.88 18.65
N ILE A 51 -2.56 -19.01 18.81
CA ILE A 51 -1.92 -20.03 19.63
C ILE A 51 -1.20 -19.34 20.77
N THR A 52 -1.41 -19.81 21.99
CA THR A 52 -0.68 -19.34 23.18
C THR A 52 -0.02 -20.53 23.85
N GLY A 53 1.22 -20.36 24.29
CA GLY A 53 1.94 -21.35 25.09
C GLY A 53 3.00 -20.71 25.96
N SER A 54 3.63 -21.53 26.79
CA SER A 54 4.72 -21.13 27.67
C SER A 54 5.93 -22.02 27.45
N LEU A 55 7.12 -21.43 27.50
CA LEU A 55 8.39 -22.10 27.35
C LEU A 55 9.21 -21.90 28.63
N SER A 56 9.87 -22.96 29.06
CA SER A 56 10.85 -22.88 30.14
C SER A 56 12.24 -23.18 29.57
N GLY A 57 13.17 -22.25 29.75
CA GLY A 57 14.57 -22.38 29.33
C GLY A 57 14.93 -21.65 28.04
N ASP A 58 16.17 -21.13 28.00
CA ASP A 58 16.68 -20.28 26.93
C ASP A 58 16.78 -20.98 25.56
N GLN A 59 17.02 -22.30 25.56
CA GLN A 59 17.15 -23.07 24.32
C GLN A 59 15.81 -23.14 23.58
N ALA A 60 14.73 -23.51 24.26
CA ALA A 60 13.41 -23.63 23.66
C ALA A 60 12.91 -22.29 23.09
N ARG A 61 13.24 -21.18 23.76
CA ARG A 61 12.98 -19.82 23.27
C ARG A 61 13.73 -19.54 21.97
N THR A 62 15.03 -19.83 21.94
CA THR A 62 15.88 -19.59 20.76
C THR A 62 15.40 -20.43 19.58
N ASP A 63 15.13 -21.72 19.80
CA ASP A 63 14.65 -22.63 18.75
C ASP A 63 13.31 -22.16 18.16
N LEU A 64 12.39 -21.66 19.00
CA LEU A 64 11.11 -21.12 18.54
C LEU A 64 11.30 -19.83 17.73
N LEU A 65 12.17 -18.93 18.18
CA LEU A 65 12.47 -17.70 17.45
C LEU A 65 13.08 -18.00 16.07
N ASP A 66 14.06 -18.89 16.02
CA ASP A 66 14.72 -19.27 14.76
C ASP A 66 13.71 -19.91 13.79
N ALA A 67 12.80 -20.75 14.30
CA ALA A 67 11.76 -21.39 13.50
C ALA A 67 10.70 -20.41 12.96
N LEU A 68 10.43 -19.30 13.66
CA LEU A 68 9.38 -18.35 13.27
C LEU A 68 9.93 -17.15 12.49
N GLN A 69 11.18 -16.74 12.72
CA GLN A 69 11.70 -15.48 12.22
C GLN A 69 11.91 -15.49 10.70
N GLU A 70 12.48 -16.56 10.15
CA GLU A 70 12.65 -16.72 8.70
C GLU A 70 11.31 -16.72 7.94
N PRO A 71 10.33 -17.59 8.27
CA PRO A 71 9.07 -17.60 7.55
C PRO A 71 8.24 -16.34 7.77
N PHE A 72 8.34 -15.70 8.94
CA PHE A 72 7.68 -14.42 9.18
C PHE A 72 8.24 -13.31 8.29
N GLN A 73 9.56 -13.27 8.08
CA GLN A 73 10.18 -12.28 7.19
C GLN A 73 9.93 -12.56 5.71
N ALA A 74 9.92 -13.83 5.31
CA ALA A 74 9.62 -14.21 3.94
C ALA A 74 8.14 -13.92 3.59
N GLY A 75 7.24 -14.12 4.54
CA GLY A 75 5.79 -14.03 4.31
C GLY A 75 5.24 -15.20 3.49
N ASP A 76 6.02 -16.28 3.37
CA ASP A 76 5.65 -17.45 2.59
C ASP A 76 4.57 -18.29 3.30
N PRO A 77 3.63 -18.88 2.54
CA PRO A 77 2.62 -19.76 3.12
C PRO A 77 3.27 -21.02 3.70
N LEU A 78 2.95 -21.31 4.96
CA LEU A 78 3.31 -22.53 5.67
C LEU A 78 2.11 -23.45 5.80
N THR A 79 2.35 -24.75 5.73
CA THR A 79 1.32 -25.75 6.05
C THR A 79 1.06 -25.76 7.56
N PHE A 80 -0.20 -25.77 7.97
CA PHE A 80 -0.56 -25.85 9.39
C PHE A 80 -1.51 -27.02 9.64
N VAL A 81 -1.21 -27.82 10.68
CA VAL A 81 -2.02 -28.98 11.05
C VAL A 81 -2.25 -28.97 12.56
N ALA A 82 -3.50 -29.07 12.98
CA ALA A 82 -3.87 -29.20 14.40
C ALA A 82 -5.18 -29.99 14.55
N ASP A 83 -5.30 -30.79 15.61
CA ASP A 83 -6.49 -31.63 15.88
C ASP A 83 -7.80 -30.84 15.96
N ILE A 84 -7.75 -29.59 16.43
CA ILE A 84 -8.94 -28.72 16.52
C ILE A 84 -9.49 -28.30 15.15
N LEU A 85 -8.71 -28.50 14.08
CA LEU A 85 -9.03 -28.04 12.73
C LEU A 85 -9.59 -29.11 11.81
N GLU A 86 -9.87 -30.33 12.29
CA GLU A 86 -10.40 -31.43 11.43
C GLU A 86 -11.69 -31.07 10.67
N SER A 87 -12.42 -30.02 11.09
CA SER A 87 -13.63 -29.52 10.41
C SER A 87 -13.42 -28.23 9.59
N SER A 88 -12.20 -27.69 9.54
CA SER A 88 -11.88 -26.42 8.86
C SER A 88 -10.88 -26.64 7.74
N GLU A 89 -11.15 -26.07 6.55
CA GLU A 89 -10.33 -26.14 5.33
C GLU A 89 -9.05 -25.26 5.42
N LEU A 90 -8.36 -25.30 6.55
CA LEU A 90 -7.16 -24.50 6.79
C LEU A 90 -5.92 -25.34 6.50
N GLU A 91 -5.44 -25.26 5.27
CA GLU A 91 -4.23 -25.97 4.82
C GLU A 91 -2.98 -25.08 4.89
N ASN A 92 -3.08 -23.88 4.33
CA ASN A 92 -1.97 -22.93 4.22
C ASN A 92 -2.23 -21.66 5.04
N VAL A 93 -1.23 -21.25 5.81
CA VAL A 93 -1.28 -20.06 6.67
C VAL A 93 -0.03 -19.20 6.51
N VAL A 94 -0.17 -17.92 6.83
CA VAL A 94 0.95 -17.01 7.01
C VAL A 94 0.98 -16.54 8.46
N ILE A 95 2.19 -16.34 8.99
CA ILE A 95 2.39 -15.75 10.32
C ILE A 95 2.13 -14.25 10.21
N VAL A 96 1.07 -13.76 10.86
CA VAL A 96 0.70 -12.33 10.85
C VAL A 96 1.36 -11.57 12.00
N GLY A 97 1.61 -12.27 13.11
CA GLY A 97 2.31 -11.71 14.24
C GLY A 97 2.68 -12.79 15.24
N PHE A 98 3.76 -12.54 15.96
CA PHE A 98 4.14 -13.34 17.11
C PHE A 98 4.67 -12.41 18.20
N ASP A 99 4.28 -12.68 19.43
CA ASP A 99 4.69 -11.92 20.62
C ASP A 99 5.39 -12.88 21.57
N LEU A 100 6.55 -12.49 22.11
CA LEU A 100 7.20 -13.19 23.23
C LEU A 100 7.23 -12.25 24.43
N THR A 101 6.79 -12.75 25.58
CA THR A 101 6.79 -12.02 26.85
C THR A 101 7.56 -12.83 27.89
N GLU A 102 8.63 -12.24 28.40
CA GLU A 102 9.41 -12.82 29.49
C GLU A 102 8.97 -12.19 30.82
N THR A 103 8.62 -13.03 31.79
CA THR A 103 8.25 -12.56 33.12
C THR A 103 9.32 -12.96 34.12
N ARG A 104 9.73 -12.02 34.97
CA ARG A 104 10.68 -12.25 36.08
C ARG A 104 9.99 -12.89 37.30
N GLU A 105 9.15 -13.89 37.05
CA GLU A 105 8.59 -14.73 38.12
C GLU A 105 9.54 -15.88 38.45
N VAL A 106 9.32 -16.53 39.60
CA VAL A 106 10.14 -17.68 40.03
C VAL A 106 9.85 -18.85 39.09
N GLY A 107 10.70 -19.02 38.08
CA GLY A 107 10.52 -20.01 37.01
C GLY A 107 11.12 -19.55 35.68
N GLY A 108 11.19 -18.22 35.43
CA GLY A 108 11.74 -17.67 34.20
C GLY A 108 10.97 -18.11 32.94
N ASP A 109 9.65 -18.20 33.04
CA ASP A 109 8.82 -18.67 31.95
C ASP A 109 8.64 -17.58 30.89
N THR A 110 8.80 -17.98 29.64
CA THR A 110 8.56 -17.15 28.47
C THR A 110 7.22 -17.54 27.87
N HIS A 111 6.27 -16.60 27.85
CA HIS A 111 5.00 -16.81 27.17
C HIS A 111 5.11 -16.37 25.72
N TYR A 112 4.58 -17.18 24.81
CA TYR A 112 4.48 -16.80 23.42
C TYR A 112 3.02 -16.76 22.97
N ARG A 113 2.74 -15.85 22.06
CA ARG A 113 1.49 -15.78 21.32
C ARG A 113 1.80 -15.74 19.84
N LEU A 114 1.20 -16.64 19.07
CA LEU A 114 1.36 -16.74 17.63
C LEU A 114 0.00 -16.53 16.96
N VAL A 115 -0.05 -15.66 15.97
CA VAL A 115 -1.27 -15.37 15.19
C VAL A 115 -1.02 -15.79 13.75
N LEU A 116 -1.73 -16.85 13.35
CA LEU A 116 -1.70 -17.43 12.01
C LEU A 116 -2.97 -17.02 11.27
N ARG A 117 -2.85 -16.74 9.98
CA ARG A 117 -4.00 -16.39 9.13
C ARG A 117 -3.99 -17.20 7.87
N GLN A 118 -5.16 -17.69 7.47
CA GLN A 118 -5.34 -18.45 6.24
C GLN A 118 -4.82 -17.66 5.04
N TYR A 119 -3.93 -18.31 4.30
CA TYR A 119 -3.41 -17.81 3.04
C TYR A 119 -4.41 -18.09 1.93
N VAL A 120 -4.70 -17.08 1.12
CA VAL A 120 -5.51 -17.19 -0.09
C VAL A 120 -4.66 -16.65 -1.23
N GLU A 121 -4.38 -17.48 -2.23
CA GLU A 121 -3.57 -17.08 -3.37
C GLU A 121 -4.26 -15.90 -4.09
N PRO A 122 -3.55 -14.78 -4.29
CA PRO A 122 -4.09 -13.68 -5.06
C PRO A 122 -4.47 -14.15 -6.47
N PRO A 123 -5.64 -13.76 -7.00
CA PRO A 123 -5.94 -14.05 -8.39
C PRO A 123 -4.85 -13.45 -9.28
N ALA A 124 -4.42 -14.20 -10.29
CA ALA A 124 -3.43 -13.72 -11.24
C ALA A 124 -3.87 -12.37 -11.81
N PRO A 125 -2.97 -11.38 -11.93
CA PRO A 125 -3.33 -10.11 -12.52
C PRO A 125 -3.88 -10.38 -13.93
N PRO A 126 -4.97 -9.70 -14.33
CA PRO A 126 -5.49 -9.83 -15.68
C PRO A 126 -4.35 -9.54 -16.66
N SER A 127 -4.15 -10.46 -17.60
CA SER A 127 -3.11 -10.31 -18.62
C SER A 127 -3.56 -9.23 -19.60
N GLY A 128 -2.93 -8.06 -19.51
CA GLY A 128 -3.19 -6.93 -20.40
C GLY A 128 -4.26 -5.95 -19.90
N LEU A 129 -4.31 -4.78 -20.55
CA LEU A 129 -5.46 -3.90 -20.43
C LEU A 129 -6.67 -4.62 -21.02
N PRO A 130 -7.86 -4.55 -20.40
CA PRO A 130 -9.08 -4.98 -21.09
C PRO A 130 -9.11 -4.25 -22.43
N SER A 131 -9.21 -4.99 -23.53
CA SER A 131 -9.41 -4.40 -24.84
C SER A 131 -10.67 -3.56 -24.75
N LEU A 132 -10.52 -2.24 -24.89
CA LEU A 132 -11.67 -1.37 -25.05
C LEU A 132 -12.46 -1.91 -26.27
N PRO A 133 -13.79 -1.99 -26.18
CA PRO A 133 -14.63 -2.26 -27.35
C PRO A 133 -14.21 -1.31 -28.48
N ASP A 134 -14.09 -1.83 -29.70
CA ASP A 134 -13.74 -1.02 -30.86
C ASP A 134 -14.70 0.17 -31.04
N ASP A 135 -15.96 0.00 -30.64
CA ASP A 135 -16.98 1.04 -30.61
C ASP A 135 -16.60 2.21 -29.67
N LEU A 136 -16.11 1.91 -28.46
CA LEU A 136 -15.66 2.95 -27.51
C LEU A 136 -14.38 3.63 -27.97
N LEU A 137 -13.49 2.90 -28.65
CA LEU A 137 -12.29 3.47 -29.27
C LEU A 137 -12.63 4.41 -30.42
N GLY A 138 -13.63 4.04 -31.24
CA GLY A 138 -14.20 4.89 -32.28
C GLY A 138 -14.84 6.16 -31.71
N ASP A 139 -15.73 6.01 -30.72
CA ASP A 139 -16.37 7.14 -30.04
C ASP A 139 -15.36 8.12 -29.41
N LEU A 140 -14.27 7.59 -28.82
CA LEU A 140 -13.18 8.40 -28.27
C LEU A 140 -12.39 9.12 -29.37
N ALA A 141 -12.14 8.45 -30.50
CA ALA A 141 -11.45 9.06 -31.63
C ALA A 141 -12.31 10.18 -32.26
N ASP A 142 -13.61 9.95 -32.40
CA ASP A 142 -14.56 10.94 -32.91
C ASP A 142 -14.70 12.12 -31.94
N LEU A 143 -14.76 11.87 -30.64
CA LEU A 143 -14.77 12.94 -29.62
C LEU A 143 -13.47 13.74 -29.62
N ALA A 144 -12.32 13.08 -29.77
CA ALA A 144 -11.02 13.74 -29.87
C ALA A 144 -10.89 14.56 -31.15
N GLY A 145 -11.41 14.05 -32.28
CA GLY A 145 -11.51 14.78 -33.54
C GLY A 145 -12.39 16.02 -33.41
N ALA A 146 -13.59 15.87 -32.84
CA ALA A 146 -14.50 16.98 -32.59
C ALA A 146 -13.92 18.02 -31.62
N LEU A 147 -13.15 17.60 -30.61
CA LEU A 147 -12.44 18.51 -29.70
C LEU A 147 -11.32 19.26 -30.42
N MET A 148 -10.52 18.58 -31.26
CA MET A 148 -9.49 19.24 -32.06
C MET A 148 -10.10 20.21 -33.07
N ASP A 149 -11.16 19.84 -33.78
CA ASP A 149 -11.88 20.73 -34.70
C ASP A 149 -12.51 21.93 -33.94
N ALA A 150 -13.00 21.71 -32.71
CA ALA A 150 -13.51 22.77 -31.85
C ALA A 150 -12.40 23.69 -31.32
N MET A 151 -11.18 23.18 -31.16
CA MET A 151 -9.99 23.97 -30.80
C MET A 151 -9.37 24.69 -32.00
N ASP A 152 -9.53 24.15 -33.20
CA ASP A 152 -9.09 24.74 -34.47
C ASP A 152 -10.04 25.84 -34.97
N LEU A 153 -11.06 26.22 -34.19
CA LEU A 153 -11.81 27.46 -34.38
C LEU A 153 -10.84 28.65 -34.27
N PRO A 154 -10.40 29.26 -35.40
CA PRO A 154 -9.36 30.30 -35.38
C PRO A 154 -9.87 31.63 -34.77
N GLY A 155 -11.11 31.65 -34.29
CA GLY A 155 -11.82 32.82 -33.80
C GLY A 155 -12.13 32.84 -32.31
N LEU A 156 -11.90 31.77 -31.54
CA LEU A 156 -12.29 31.74 -30.12
C LEU A 156 -11.16 32.11 -29.15
N LEU A 157 -9.91 32.14 -29.63
CA LEU A 157 -8.73 32.51 -28.86
C LEU A 157 -7.92 33.59 -29.59
N GLY A 158 -8.54 34.75 -29.84
CA GLY A 158 -7.86 35.96 -30.34
C GLY A 158 -6.82 36.55 -29.38
N GLY A 159 -6.03 35.72 -28.69
CA GLY A 159 -5.04 36.11 -27.71
C GLY A 159 -4.21 34.98 -27.09
N VAL A 160 -4.25 33.74 -27.60
CA VAL A 160 -3.37 32.67 -27.08
C VAL A 160 -2.15 32.53 -28.01
N PRO A 161 -0.92 32.82 -27.53
CA PRO A 161 0.28 32.65 -28.33
C PRO A 161 0.51 31.17 -28.64
N SER A 162 1.12 30.90 -29.79
CA SER A 162 1.49 29.55 -30.24
C SER A 162 2.29 28.80 -29.17
N LEU A 163 1.80 27.64 -28.75
CA LEU A 163 2.51 26.72 -27.83
C LEU A 163 3.83 26.18 -28.42
N ALA A 164 4.02 26.31 -29.74
CA ALA A 164 5.24 25.85 -30.40
C ALA A 164 6.43 26.79 -30.15
N ASP A 165 6.19 28.07 -29.84
CA ASP A 165 7.25 29.00 -29.43
C ASP A 165 6.71 30.04 -28.42
N PRO A 166 6.86 29.78 -27.11
CA PRO A 166 6.40 30.69 -26.07
C PRO A 166 7.25 31.96 -25.94
N THR A 167 8.36 32.09 -26.68
CA THR A 167 9.29 33.23 -26.56
C THR A 167 8.80 34.48 -27.28
N GLU A 168 7.93 34.35 -28.27
CA GLU A 168 7.32 35.49 -28.98
C GLU A 168 6.54 36.41 -28.02
N ALA A 169 5.80 35.84 -27.07
CA ALA A 169 5.02 36.60 -26.10
C ALA A 169 5.91 37.35 -25.07
N LEU A 170 7.13 36.87 -24.84
CA LEU A 170 8.05 37.42 -23.85
C LEU A 170 9.06 38.41 -24.46
N ARG A 171 9.19 38.44 -25.80
CA ARG A 171 10.11 39.31 -26.53
C ARG A 171 10.00 40.80 -26.17
N PRO A 172 8.81 41.43 -26.11
CA PRO A 172 8.72 42.84 -25.73
C PRO A 172 9.15 43.10 -24.28
N ALA A 173 8.95 42.15 -23.36
CA ALA A 173 9.44 42.27 -21.99
C ALA A 173 10.96 42.12 -21.91
N MET A 174 11.55 41.23 -22.73
CA MET A 174 13.00 41.09 -22.84
C MET A 174 13.68 42.31 -23.48
N ASP A 175 13.06 42.90 -24.49
CA ASP A 175 13.55 44.14 -25.11
C ASP A 175 13.51 45.31 -24.11
N ALA A 176 12.43 45.43 -23.33
CA ALA A 176 12.33 46.44 -22.27
C ALA A 176 13.38 46.26 -21.17
N VAL A 177 13.68 45.02 -20.77
CA VAL A 177 14.76 44.74 -19.79
C VAL A 177 16.13 45.05 -20.39
N ARG A 178 16.35 44.71 -21.66
CA ARG A 178 17.60 44.99 -22.38
C ARG A 178 17.84 46.49 -22.50
N ASP A 179 16.82 47.26 -22.84
CA ASP A 179 16.91 48.72 -22.93
C ASP A 179 17.15 49.34 -21.54
N ALA A 180 16.47 48.84 -20.50
CA ALA A 180 16.66 49.33 -19.13
C ALA A 180 18.06 49.04 -18.55
N VAL A 181 18.67 47.91 -18.94
CA VAL A 181 20.00 47.50 -18.49
C VAL A 181 21.12 48.02 -19.41
N GLY A 182 20.79 48.41 -20.65
CA GLY A 182 21.75 48.87 -21.66
C GLY A 182 22.58 50.09 -21.25
N ASP A 183 21.97 51.02 -20.50
CA ASP A 183 22.63 52.25 -20.04
C ASP A 183 23.37 52.10 -18.69
N VAL A 184 23.24 50.95 -18.02
CA VAL A 184 23.85 50.71 -16.69
C VAL A 184 25.39 50.68 -16.75
N PRO A 185 26.05 50.06 -17.75
CA PRO A 185 27.51 50.06 -17.85
C PRO A 185 28.10 51.47 -18.00
N ASP A 186 27.44 52.33 -18.78
CA ASP A 186 27.90 53.71 -19.02
C ASP A 186 27.75 54.56 -17.76
N ARG A 187 26.67 54.38 -17.00
CA ARG A 187 26.45 55.05 -15.71
C ARG A 187 27.45 54.59 -14.64
N LEU A 188 27.79 53.30 -14.61
CA LEU A 188 28.81 52.77 -13.70
C LEU A 188 30.21 53.29 -14.05
N THR A 189 30.53 53.41 -15.35
CA THR A 189 31.80 53.99 -15.83
C THR A 189 31.91 55.47 -15.47
N ALA A 190 30.82 56.24 -15.62
CA ALA A 190 30.77 57.64 -15.21
C ALA A 190 30.93 57.83 -13.69
N LEU A 191 30.34 56.92 -12.89
CA LEU A 191 30.45 56.95 -11.43
C LEU A 191 31.88 56.58 -10.97
N ALA A 192 32.51 55.60 -11.59
CA ALA A 192 33.91 55.23 -11.34
C ALA A 192 34.86 56.41 -11.61
N GLY A 193 34.70 57.06 -12.77
CA GLY A 193 35.45 58.27 -13.11
C GLY A 193 35.26 59.45 -12.13
N ALA A 194 34.07 59.59 -11.54
CA ALA A 194 33.77 60.61 -10.53
C ALA A 194 34.34 60.28 -9.13
N LEU A 195 34.54 58.98 -8.83
CA LEU A 195 35.08 58.49 -7.57
C LEU A 195 36.62 58.30 -7.60
N GLY A 196 37.26 58.50 -8.75
CA GLY A 196 38.71 58.45 -8.89
C GLY A 196 39.31 57.04 -8.79
N ILE A 197 38.52 56.02 -9.10
CA ILE A 197 38.91 54.60 -9.24
C ILE A 197 38.52 54.09 -10.62
#